data_AF-A0A1J3DMU5-F1
#
_entry.id   AF-A0A1J3DMU5-F1
#
_cell.length_a   1.000
_cell.length_b   1.000
_cell.length_c   1.000
_cell.angle_alpha   90.00
_cell.angle_beta   90.00
_cell.angle_gamma   90.00
#
_symmetry.space_group_name_H-M   'P 1'
#
loop_
_entity.id
_entity.type
_entity.pdbx_description
1 polymer ?
#
loop_
_entity_poly.entity_id
_entity_poly.type
_entity_poly.pdbx_seq_one_letter_code
_entity_poly.pdbx_strand_id
1 'polypeptide(L)'
;LVSTTYSWTKVANIIYLDAPVGAGFSYTKNLLPDIPSDTGESKLVDEFLRKWLDKHPEYFSNPFYVTGNSYSGKVIPAIVQEISNGNCICCKPQINLQGYVLGN
;
A
#
# COMPACT_ATOMS: atom_id res chain seq x y z
N LEU A 1 -16.49 -9.71 17.82
CA LEU A 1 -16.37 -9.66 16.35
C LEU A 1 -17.48 -10.53 15.75
N VAL A 2 -18.08 -10.11 14.64
CA VAL A 2 -19.12 -10.87 13.91
C VAL A 2 -18.57 -11.15 12.50
N SER A 3 -18.71 -12.38 12.01
CA SER A 3 -18.25 -12.77 10.68
C SER A 3 -19.23 -12.35 9.59
N THR A 4 -18.72 -12.09 8.39
CA THR A 4 -19.52 -11.79 7.20
C THR A 4 -19.25 -12.80 6.09
N THR A 5 -20.28 -13.13 5.34
CA THR A 5 -20.18 -14.00 4.16
C THR A 5 -19.80 -13.25 2.89
N TYR A 6 -19.66 -11.92 2.93
CA TYR A 6 -19.36 -11.08 1.76
C TYR A 6 -17.95 -10.47 1.78
N SER A 7 -17.07 -10.95 2.66
CA SER A 7 -15.70 -10.46 2.74
C SER A 7 -14.90 -10.77 1.47
N TRP A 8 -14.11 -9.80 1.01
CA TRP A 8 -13.15 -9.98 -0.09
C TRP A 8 -12.03 -10.97 0.27
N THR A 9 -11.80 -11.24 1.56
CA THR A 9 -10.84 -12.27 2.01
C THR A 9 -11.20 -13.68 1.56
N LYS A 10 -12.42 -13.89 1.02
CA LYS A 10 -12.83 -15.16 0.41
C LYS A 10 -12.17 -15.43 -0.95
N VAL A 11 -11.69 -14.39 -1.62
CA VAL A 11 -11.16 -14.48 -3.00
C VAL A 11 -9.76 -13.88 -3.15
N ALA A 12 -9.26 -13.15 -2.14
CA ALA A 12 -7.95 -12.52 -2.14
C ALA A 12 -7.33 -12.46 -0.73
N ASN A 13 -6.01 -12.38 -0.68
CA ASN A 13 -5.30 -11.96 0.53
C ASN A 13 -5.33 -10.43 0.62
N ILE A 14 -5.62 -9.86 1.79
CA ILE A 14 -5.80 -8.41 1.94
C ILE A 14 -4.85 -7.87 3.00
N ILE A 15 -4.11 -6.82 2.63
CA ILE A 15 -3.34 -5.99 3.56
C ILE A 15 -4.15 -4.71 3.80
N TYR A 16 -4.52 -4.47 5.05
CA TYR A 16 -5.07 -3.18 5.49
C TYR A 16 -3.93 -2.36 6.06
N LEU A 17 -3.68 -1.19 5.48
CA LEU A 17 -2.59 -0.31 5.87
C LEU A 17 -3.15 1.00 6.43
N ASP A 18 -2.79 1.31 7.67
CA ASP A 18 -3.02 2.63 8.25
C ASP A 18 -1.97 3.60 7.71
N ALA A 19 -2.43 4.54 6.90
CA ALA A 19 -1.61 5.51 6.17
C ALA A 19 -2.38 6.85 6.06
N PRO A 20 -1.73 8.02 6.19
CA PRO A 20 -0.29 8.23 6.40
C PRO A 20 0.17 8.03 7.84
N VAL A 21 1.45 8.31 8.12
CA VAL A 21 1.96 8.39 9.49
C VAL A 21 1.07 9.31 10.34
N GLY A 22 0.57 8.79 11.47
CA GLY A 22 -0.41 9.46 12.33
C GLY A 22 -1.86 8.95 12.16
N ALA A 23 -2.15 8.17 11.11
CA ALA A 23 -3.44 7.51 10.94
C ALA A 23 -3.51 6.21 11.75
N GLY A 24 -4.64 5.99 12.45
CA GLY A 24 -4.91 4.73 13.15
C GLY A 24 -3.79 4.32 14.11
N PHE A 25 -3.16 3.18 13.83
CA PHE A 25 -2.04 2.64 14.61
C PHE A 25 -0.65 3.03 14.07
N SER A 26 -0.56 3.75 12.95
CA SER A 26 0.72 4.22 12.39
C SER A 26 1.17 5.50 13.11
N TYR A 27 2.38 5.51 13.67
CA TYR A 27 2.90 6.63 14.45
C TYR A 27 4.40 6.87 14.20
N THR A 28 4.87 8.06 14.57
CA THR A 28 6.30 8.41 14.61
C THR A 28 6.68 8.90 16.00
N LYS A 29 7.94 8.66 16.38
CA LYS A 29 8.55 9.24 17.59
C LYS A 29 9.33 10.52 17.29
N ASN A 30 9.41 10.93 16.02
CA ASN A 30 10.07 12.17 15.64
C ASN A 30 9.24 13.36 16.14
N LEU A 31 9.88 14.22 16.94
CA LEU A 31 9.27 15.42 17.54
C LEU A 31 9.07 16.55 16.51
N LEU A 32 9.75 16.47 15.36
CA LEU A 32 9.55 17.32 14.20
C LEU A 32 8.95 16.43 13.10
N PRO A 33 7.62 16.25 13.07
CA PRO A 33 7.00 15.44 12.03
C PRO A 33 7.14 16.15 10.68
N ASP A 34 7.50 15.38 9.65
CA ASP A 34 7.39 15.86 8.28
C ASP A 34 5.93 16.21 7.99
N ILE A 35 5.71 17.31 7.27
CA ILE A 35 4.37 17.71 6.83
C ILE A 35 3.86 16.63 5.86
N PRO A 36 2.72 15.98 6.15
CA PRO A 36 2.18 14.96 5.27
C PRO A 36 1.93 15.52 3.87
N SER A 37 2.30 14.76 2.85
CA SER A 37 2.00 15.08 1.45
C SER A 37 1.65 13.80 0.71
N ASP A 38 0.76 13.89 -0.29
CA ASP A 38 0.32 12.72 -1.07
C ASP A 38 1.52 12.02 -1.74
N THR A 39 2.51 12.79 -2.23
CA THR A 39 3.74 12.26 -2.83
C THR A 39 4.66 11.62 -1.78
N GLY A 40 4.82 12.25 -0.62
CA GLY A 40 5.63 11.70 0.47
C GLY A 40 5.05 10.38 0.98
N GLU A 41 3.73 10.34 1.15
CA GLU A 41 3.03 9.14 1.57
C GLU A 41 3.16 8.01 0.55
N SER A 42 3.03 8.31 -0.74
CA SER A 42 3.16 7.29 -1.80
C SER A 42 4.52 6.58 -1.76
N LYS A 43 5.60 7.31 -1.45
CA LYS A 43 6.94 6.76 -1.26
C LYS A 43 7.04 5.88 -0.02
N LEU A 44 6.46 6.31 1.10
CA LEU A 44 6.45 5.53 2.33
C LEU A 44 5.64 4.23 2.17
N VAL A 45 4.54 4.26 1.42
CA VAL A 45 3.76 3.06 1.10
C VAL A 45 4.55 2.10 0.20
N ASP A 46 5.23 2.59 -0.85
CA ASP A 46 6.10 1.73 -1.67
C ASP A 46 7.22 1.10 -0.83
N GLU A 47 7.88 1.88 0.02
CA GLU A 47 8.92 1.40 0.93
C GLU A 47 8.38 0.34 1.89
N PHE A 48 7.20 0.58 2.49
CA PHE A 48 6.52 -0.39 3.34
C PHE A 48 6.25 -1.69 2.59
N LEU A 49 5.66 -1.62 1.39
CA LEU A 49 5.30 -2.80 0.61
C LEU A 49 6.52 -3.63 0.23
N ARG A 50 7.62 -2.99 -0.19
CA ARG A 50 8.87 -3.69 -0.52
C ARG A 50 9.48 -4.37 0.69
N LYS A 51 9.53 -3.68 1.84
CA LYS A 51 10.03 -4.26 3.10
C LYS A 51 9.12 -5.39 3.62
N TRP A 52 7.81 -5.24 3.46
CA TRP A 52 6.85 -6.29 3.82
C TRP A 52 7.07 -7.52 2.93
N LEU A 53 7.17 -7.32 1.63
CA LEU A 53 7.33 -8.41 0.67
C LEU A 53 8.70 -9.11 0.81
N ASP A 54 9.76 -8.40 1.18
CA ASP A 54 11.07 -8.98 1.50
C ASP A 54 11.01 -9.94 2.71
N LYS A 55 10.18 -9.60 3.72
CA LYS A 55 9.92 -10.47 4.88
C LYS A 55 8.92 -11.59 4.62
N HIS A 56 8.14 -11.47 3.55
CA HIS A 56 7.07 -12.39 3.16
C HIS A 56 7.27 -12.86 1.71
N PRO A 57 8.41 -13.51 1.40
CA PRO A 57 8.79 -13.87 0.04
C PRO A 57 7.82 -14.85 -0.63
N GLU A 58 7.00 -15.57 0.14
CA GLU A 58 5.95 -16.45 -0.35
C GLU A 58 4.89 -15.73 -1.20
N TYR A 59 4.80 -14.40 -1.12
CA TYR A 59 3.87 -13.59 -1.91
C TYR A 59 4.52 -12.96 -3.16
N PHE A 60 5.80 -13.19 -3.47
CA PHE A 60 6.49 -12.52 -4.59
C PHE A 60 5.79 -12.68 -5.95
N SER A 61 5.26 -13.86 -6.23
CA SER A 61 4.59 -14.16 -7.50
C SER A 61 3.13 -13.71 -7.54
N ASN A 62 2.53 -13.33 -6.40
CA ASN A 62 1.11 -13.04 -6.33
C ASN A 62 0.77 -11.76 -7.11
N PRO A 63 -0.28 -11.78 -7.96
CA PRO A 63 -0.85 -10.57 -8.54
C PRO A 63 -1.18 -9.55 -7.45
N PHE A 64 -0.62 -8.35 -7.55
CA PHE A 64 -0.80 -7.28 -6.59
C PHE A 64 -1.70 -6.19 -7.16
N TYR A 65 -2.71 -5.82 -6.39
CA TYR A 65 -3.65 -4.75 -6.72
C TYR A 65 -3.72 -3.78 -5.56
N VAL A 66 -3.79 -2.48 -5.87
CA VAL A 66 -3.98 -1.43 -4.86
C VAL A 66 -5.42 -0.96 -4.91
N THR A 67 -6.09 -0.84 -3.77
CA THR A 67 -7.50 -0.42 -3.74
C THR A 67 -7.76 0.57 -2.62
N GLY A 68 -8.73 1.46 -2.82
CA GLY A 68 -9.13 2.43 -1.80
C GLY A 68 -10.44 3.13 -2.12
N ASN A 69 -10.96 3.86 -1.13
CA ASN A 69 -12.24 4.57 -1.21
C ASN A 69 -12.06 6.05 -0.83
N SER A 70 -12.95 6.94 -1.30
CA SER A 70 -12.95 8.35 -0.92
C SER A 70 -11.62 9.07 -1.27
N TYR A 71 -10.93 9.70 -0.31
CA TYR A 71 -9.68 10.43 -0.55
C TYR A 71 -8.59 9.54 -1.17
N SER A 72 -8.67 8.22 -0.99
CA SER A 72 -7.79 7.27 -1.66
C SER A 72 -7.83 7.37 -3.19
N GLY A 73 -8.89 7.94 -3.79
CA GLY A 73 -8.93 8.27 -5.21
C GLY A 73 -7.76 9.15 -5.69
N LYS A 74 -7.14 9.95 -4.81
CA LYS A 74 -5.93 10.71 -5.10
C LYS A 74 -4.65 9.93 -4.85
N VAL A 75 -4.56 9.25 -3.70
CA VAL A 75 -3.30 8.63 -3.26
C VAL A 75 -3.02 7.30 -3.95
N ILE A 76 -4.04 6.52 -4.33
CA ILE A 76 -3.87 5.20 -4.95
C ILE A 76 -3.18 5.30 -6.32
N PRO A 77 -3.58 6.19 -7.25
CA PRO A 77 -2.83 6.36 -8.49
C PRO A 77 -1.36 6.78 -8.27
N ALA A 78 -1.09 7.62 -7.27
CA ALA A 78 0.27 8.04 -6.94
C ALA A 78 1.12 6.89 -6.38
N ILE A 79 0.55 6.05 -5.51
CA ILE A 79 1.19 4.82 -4.99
C ILE A 79 1.49 3.85 -6.13
N VAL A 80 0.52 3.58 -7.01
CA VAL A 80 0.68 2.68 -8.16
C VAL A 80 1.79 3.17 -9.09
N GLN A 81 1.86 4.48 -9.33
CA GLN A 81 2.92 5.09 -10.12
C GLN A 81 4.30 4.93 -9.47
N GLU A 82 4.40 5.13 -8.15
CA GLU A 82 5.64 4.95 -7.40
C GLU A 82 6.13 3.50 -7.47
N ILE A 83 5.23 2.53 -7.27
CA ILE A 83 5.54 1.09 -7.39
C ILE A 83 6.04 0.76 -8.79
N SER A 84 5.33 1.24 -9.83
CA SER A 84 5.69 1.01 -11.22
C SER A 84 7.08 1.58 -11.54
N ASN A 85 7.36 2.80 -11.10
CA ASN A 85 8.66 3.44 -11.30
C ASN A 85 9.77 2.69 -10.57
N GLY A 86 9.56 2.32 -9.30
CA GLY A 86 10.52 1.56 -8.51
C GLY A 86 10.81 0.19 -9.13
N ASN A 87 9.80 -0.48 -9.70
CA ASN A 87 9.99 -1.72 -10.44
C ASN A 87 10.89 -1.54 -11.68
N CYS A 88 10.68 -0.47 -12.47
CA CYS A 88 11.47 -0.20 -13.67
C CYS A 88 12.93 0.18 -13.39
N ILE A 89 13.19 0.94 -12.32
CA ILE A 89 14.52 1.55 -12.10
C ILE A 89 15.49 0.58 -11.45
N CYS A 90 15.15 0.00 -10.28
CA CYS A 90 16.05 -0.92 -9.57
C CYS A 90 15.47 -1.59 -8.32
N CYS A 91 14.36 -1.10 -7.77
CA CYS A 91 13.94 -1.46 -6.43
C CYS A 91 13.60 -2.96 -6.35
N LYS A 92 14.17 -3.62 -5.35
CA LYS A 92 13.88 -5.01 -5.00
C LYS A 92 13.20 -5.06 -3.63
N PRO A 93 12.31 -6.04 -3.39
CA PRO A 93 11.76 -6.97 -4.37
C PRO A 93 10.88 -6.27 -5.41
N GLN A 94 10.72 -6.90 -6.57
CA GLN A 94 9.78 -6.45 -7.60
C GLN A 94 8.38 -6.81 -7.15
N ILE A 95 7.45 -5.85 -7.22
CA ILE A 95 6.04 -6.08 -6.90
C ILE A 95 5.33 -6.49 -8.19
N ASN A 96 4.64 -7.63 -8.21
CA ASN A 96 3.87 -8.07 -9.38
C ASN A 96 2.56 -7.27 -9.54
N LEU A 97 2.70 -5.97 -9.78
CA LEU A 97 1.62 -5.00 -9.89
C LEU A 97 0.79 -5.26 -11.16
N GLN A 98 -0.50 -5.50 -10.99
CA GLN A 98 -1.43 -5.77 -12.08
C GLN A 98 -2.46 -4.65 -12.30
N GLY A 99 -2.74 -3.84 -11.28
CA GLY A 99 -3.65 -2.69 -11.42
C GLY A 99 -4.11 -2.12 -10.09
N TYR A 100 -5.17 -1.31 -10.16
CA TYR A 100 -5.78 -0.71 -8.99
C TYR A 100 -7.29 -0.54 -9.16
N VAL A 101 -8.00 -0.41 -8.04
CA VAL A 101 -9.46 -0.24 -7.97
C VAL A 101 -9.80 0.95 -7.10
N LEU A 102 -10.71 1.81 -7.55
CA LEU A 102 -11.17 2.98 -6.81
C LEU A 102 -12.67 2.85 -6.51
N GLY A 103 -13.02 3.04 -5.25
CA GLY A 103 -14.40 3.17 -4.78
C GLY A 103 -14.74 4.61 -4.35
N ASN A 104 -16.04 4.90 -4.25
CA ASN A 104 -16.56 6.15 -3.69
C ASN A 104 -17.45 5.87 -2.48
#